data_AF-A0A0G2HAZ1-F1
#
_entry.id   AF-A0A0G2HAZ1-F1
#
_cell.length_a   1.000
_cell.length_b   1.000
_cell.length_c   1.000
_cell.angle_alpha   90.00
_cell.angle_beta   90.00
_cell.angle_gamma   90.00
#
_symmetry.space_group_name_H-M   'P 1'
#
loop_
_entity.id
_entity.type
_entity.pdbx_description
1 polymer ?
#
loop_
_entity_poly.entity_id
_entity_poly.type
_entity_poly.pdbx_seq_one_letter_code
_entity_poly.pdbx_strand_id
1 'polypeptide(L)'
;MVSYKTSSPTANISLIKADVSLVAEVDKIVQEITQKESKLDLLVMSSGFMAFEGRKDTSEGLEPSMSTRYYSRQRAVEQLLPLLKNASAPRVLTVLAGGLERELNVNDLDVKDPRNWHFMTSSSHATTMHTLSLEHMAQDNPELSILHWFPGSVSTPGLARAAKFGLSPPNQMSQVESGARGLFLATNDRYGVRSGLVPTPQGLNAAQKSGGGIFLVDPLGETTDNEHVLSAMRNKGVNKLVWDFTQRTFNRIAGSKGTSGTGGSSSKDEL
;
A
#
# COMPACT_ATOMS: atom_id res chain seq x y z
N MET A 1 18.29 -14.69 -3.67
CA MET A 1 19.26 -13.72 -3.09
C MET A 1 20.61 -13.69 -3.82
N VAL A 2 20.97 -14.71 -4.61
CA VAL A 2 22.29 -14.82 -5.28
C VAL A 2 22.49 -13.86 -6.47
N SER A 3 21.45 -13.29 -7.10
CA SER A 3 21.63 -12.53 -8.35
C SER A 3 21.90 -11.02 -8.22
N TYR A 4 21.66 -10.37 -7.06
CA TYR A 4 21.75 -8.90 -6.96
C TYR A 4 23.17 -8.37 -6.74
N LYS A 5 24.00 -9.10 -5.99
CA LYS A 5 25.40 -8.69 -5.75
C LYS A 5 26.25 -8.68 -7.02
N THR A 6 25.90 -9.49 -8.01
CA THR A 6 26.62 -9.57 -9.28
C THR A 6 26.39 -8.34 -10.15
N SER A 7 25.19 -7.76 -10.11
CA SER A 7 24.80 -6.58 -10.92
C SER A 7 25.04 -5.24 -10.21
N SER A 8 25.16 -5.24 -8.88
CA SER A 8 25.45 -4.03 -8.10
C SER A 8 26.34 -4.36 -6.89
N PRO A 9 27.66 -4.56 -7.10
CA PRO A 9 28.57 -5.05 -6.06
C PRO A 9 28.71 -4.13 -4.85
N THR A 10 28.45 -2.84 -5.03
CA THR A 10 28.53 -1.81 -3.99
C THR A 10 27.21 -1.57 -3.26
N ALA A 11 26.11 -2.24 -3.65
CA ALA A 11 24.81 -2.04 -3.03
C ALA A 11 24.77 -2.68 -1.63
N ASN A 12 24.46 -1.87 -0.62
CA ASN A 12 24.15 -2.34 0.72
C ASN A 12 22.70 -2.82 0.76
N ILE A 13 22.50 -4.14 0.89
CA ILE A 13 21.17 -4.77 0.91
C ILE A 13 20.90 -5.31 2.31
N SER A 14 19.84 -4.80 2.94
CA SER A 14 19.33 -5.27 4.23
C SER A 14 18.00 -6.00 4.02
N LEU A 15 17.86 -7.19 4.59
CA LEU A 15 16.61 -7.95 4.55
C LEU A 15 15.95 -7.96 5.93
N ILE A 16 14.74 -7.40 6.00
CA ILE A 16 13.87 -7.49 7.17
C ILE A 16 12.81 -8.55 6.86
N LYS A 17 12.80 -9.65 7.63
CA LYS A 17 11.78 -10.69 7.51
C LYS A 17 10.61 -10.33 8.41
N ALA A 18 9.41 -10.23 7.83
CA ALA A 18 8.20 -9.91 8.56
C ALA A 18 6.96 -10.42 7.81
N ASP A 19 5.88 -10.66 8.55
CA ASP A 19 4.57 -10.93 7.98
C ASP A 19 3.76 -9.63 7.88
N VAL A 20 3.77 -9.02 6.70
CA VAL A 20 3.05 -7.76 6.43
C VAL A 20 1.53 -7.94 6.32
N SER A 21 0.98 -9.12 6.62
CA SER A 21 -0.45 -9.28 6.90
C SER A 21 -0.83 -8.88 8.34
N LEU A 22 0.16 -8.53 9.18
CA LEU A 22 -0.04 -8.01 10.53
C LEU A 22 0.50 -6.57 10.62
N VAL A 23 -0.35 -5.64 11.02
CA VAL A 23 0.02 -4.23 11.23
C VAL A 23 1.11 -4.11 12.30
N ALA A 24 1.05 -4.97 13.32
CA ALA A 24 2.06 -5.04 14.37
C ALA A 24 3.46 -5.39 13.86
N GLU A 25 3.57 -6.19 12.80
CA GLU A 25 4.86 -6.51 12.19
C GLU A 25 5.36 -5.34 11.34
N VAL A 26 4.46 -4.56 10.73
CA VAL A 26 4.83 -3.31 10.06
C VAL A 26 5.43 -2.30 11.04
N ASP A 27 4.87 -2.17 12.25
CA ASP A 27 5.47 -1.34 13.30
C ASP A 27 6.94 -1.72 13.55
N LYS A 28 7.25 -3.02 13.63
CA LYS A 28 8.62 -3.52 13.86
C LYS A 28 9.54 -3.23 12.68
N ILE A 29 9.06 -3.43 11.45
CA ILE A 29 9.81 -3.10 10.23
C ILE A 29 10.18 -1.61 10.24
N VAL A 30 9.20 -0.73 10.49
CA VAL A 30 9.44 0.71 10.49
C VAL A 30 10.36 1.12 11.64
N GLN A 31 10.21 0.54 12.83
CA GLN A 31 11.13 0.77 13.94
C GLN A 31 12.58 0.40 13.56
N GLU A 32 12.77 -0.75 12.91
CA GLU A 32 14.11 -1.17 12.48
C GLU A 32 14.70 -0.22 11.43
N ILE A 33 13.89 0.24 10.46
CA ILE A 33 14.32 1.19 9.43
C ILE A 33 14.70 2.54 10.06
N THR A 34 13.83 3.09 10.92
CA THR A 34 14.03 4.39 11.57
C THR A 34 15.20 4.43 12.54
N GLN A 35 15.62 3.28 13.07
CA GLN A 35 16.84 3.16 13.87
C GLN A 35 18.13 3.15 13.03
N LYS A 36 18.05 2.74 11.77
CA LYS A 36 19.21 2.54 10.89
C LYS A 36 19.41 3.69 9.91
N GLU A 37 18.33 4.32 9.48
CA GLU A 37 18.31 5.30 8.40
C GLU A 37 17.77 6.64 8.89
N SER A 38 18.41 7.73 8.48
CA SER A 38 17.95 9.10 8.76
C SER A 38 17.08 9.68 7.65
N LYS A 39 16.96 8.99 6.51
CA LYS A 39 16.30 9.46 5.30
C LYS A 39 15.74 8.30 4.49
N LEU A 40 14.60 8.50 3.85
CA LEU A 40 14.02 7.58 2.87
C LEU A 40 13.69 8.32 1.58
N ASP A 41 14.42 8.04 0.50
CA ASP A 41 14.16 8.69 -0.80
C ASP A 41 12.96 8.07 -1.54
N LEU A 42 12.80 6.75 -1.43
CA LEU A 42 11.78 5.98 -2.15
C LEU A 42 11.18 4.87 -1.28
N LEU A 43 9.86 4.86 -1.16
CA LEU A 43 9.08 3.77 -0.59
C LEU A 43 8.28 3.06 -1.69
N VAL A 44 8.52 1.76 -1.90
CA VAL A 44 7.73 0.93 -2.83
C VAL A 44 6.97 -0.14 -2.08
N MET A 45 5.65 -0.18 -2.26
CA MET A 45 4.77 -1.17 -1.64
C MET A 45 4.04 -1.96 -2.71
N SER A 46 4.20 -3.28 -2.71
CA SER A 46 3.56 -4.18 -3.69
C SER A 46 2.93 -5.43 -3.07
N SER A 47 3.02 -5.60 -1.75
CA SER A 47 2.44 -6.75 -1.04
C SER A 47 0.92 -6.80 -1.20
N GLY A 48 0.39 -7.96 -1.57
CA GLY A 48 -1.04 -8.13 -1.76
C GLY A 48 -1.46 -9.57 -1.58
N PHE A 49 -2.61 -9.74 -0.95
CA PHE A 49 -3.26 -11.03 -0.76
C PHE A 49 -4.62 -11.05 -1.46
N MET A 50 -5.05 -12.23 -1.88
CA MET A 50 -6.37 -12.46 -2.47
C MET A 50 -7.03 -13.61 -1.72
N ALA A 51 -8.10 -13.30 -0.98
CA ALA A 51 -8.82 -14.24 -0.14
C ALA A 51 -9.84 -15.09 -0.93
N PHE A 52 -9.37 -15.87 -1.90
CA PHE A 52 -10.24 -16.70 -2.75
C PHE A 52 -10.93 -17.86 -2.00
N GLU A 53 -10.39 -18.25 -0.84
CA GLU A 53 -10.88 -19.38 -0.03
C GLU A 53 -11.84 -18.95 1.08
N GLY A 54 -12.40 -17.74 1.01
CA GLY A 54 -13.25 -17.17 2.04
C GLY A 54 -12.50 -16.22 2.99
N ARG A 55 -13.29 -15.48 3.78
CA ARG A 55 -12.78 -14.58 4.82
C ARG A 55 -12.20 -15.40 5.97
N LYS A 56 -10.91 -15.19 6.25
CA LYS A 56 -10.21 -15.71 7.42
C LYS A 56 -9.43 -14.56 8.03
N ASP A 57 -10.00 -13.96 9.07
CA ASP A 57 -9.44 -12.76 9.67
C ASP A 57 -8.04 -13.01 10.21
N THR A 58 -7.21 -11.99 10.16
CA THR A 58 -5.89 -12.01 10.79
C THR A 58 -6.05 -12.13 12.31
N SER A 59 -4.97 -12.44 13.02
CA SER A 59 -4.97 -12.42 14.49
C SER A 59 -5.28 -11.05 15.09
N GLU A 60 -5.22 -9.98 14.29
CA GLU A 60 -5.58 -8.60 14.65
C GLU A 60 -7.06 -8.28 14.38
N GLY A 61 -7.83 -9.26 13.88
CA GLY A 61 -9.25 -9.13 13.53
C GLY A 61 -9.48 -8.26 12.30
N LEU A 62 -8.54 -8.26 11.35
CA LEU A 62 -8.65 -7.56 10.08
C LEU A 62 -9.02 -8.52 8.96
N GLU A 63 -9.78 -8.03 7.98
CA GLU A 63 -10.02 -8.77 6.76
C GLU A 63 -8.67 -9.01 6.04
N PRO A 64 -8.34 -10.24 5.63
CA PRO A 64 -6.97 -10.60 5.23
C PRO A 64 -6.49 -9.90 3.95
N SER A 65 -7.39 -9.65 2.99
CA SER A 65 -7.06 -8.92 1.76
C SER A 65 -6.85 -7.43 2.07
N MET A 66 -7.72 -6.83 2.87
CA MET A 66 -7.58 -5.45 3.36
C MET A 66 -6.29 -5.23 4.16
N SER A 67 -5.85 -6.21 4.96
CA SER A 67 -4.63 -6.09 5.76
C SER A 67 -3.40 -5.74 4.91
N THR A 68 -3.15 -6.52 3.86
CA THR A 68 -1.99 -6.31 2.98
C THR A 68 -2.19 -5.21 1.93
N ARG A 69 -3.42 -5.02 1.46
CA ARG A 69 -3.74 -4.05 0.40
C ARG A 69 -3.97 -2.63 0.92
N TYR A 70 -4.33 -2.47 2.18
CA TYR A 70 -4.67 -1.18 2.77
C TYR A 70 -3.91 -0.93 4.08
N TYR A 71 -4.25 -1.63 5.17
CA TYR A 71 -3.80 -1.25 6.51
C TYR A 71 -2.27 -1.24 6.66
N SER A 72 -1.59 -2.28 6.23
CA SER A 72 -0.13 -2.36 6.31
C SER A 72 0.57 -1.27 5.52
N ARG A 73 -0.01 -0.88 4.38
CA ARG A 73 0.54 0.16 3.50
C ARG A 73 0.37 1.54 4.12
N GLN A 74 -0.84 1.82 4.62
CA GLN A 74 -1.12 3.08 5.32
C GLN A 74 -0.23 3.23 6.55
N ARG A 75 -0.11 2.17 7.36
CA ARG A 75 0.75 2.18 8.55
C ARG A 75 2.22 2.46 8.21
N ALA A 76 2.72 1.83 7.15
CA ALA A 76 4.09 2.03 6.69
C ALA A 76 4.34 3.47 6.23
N VAL A 77 3.45 4.03 5.40
CA VAL A 77 3.57 5.41 4.93
C VAL A 77 3.55 6.38 6.10
N GLU A 78 2.54 6.29 6.97
CA GLU A 78 2.36 7.19 8.12
C GLU A 78 3.59 7.23 9.03
N GLN A 79 4.16 6.07 9.39
CA GLN A 79 5.30 6.03 10.29
C GLN A 79 6.64 6.34 9.62
N LEU A 80 6.77 6.16 8.30
CA LEU A 80 7.98 6.52 7.56
C LEU A 80 7.97 7.97 7.07
N LEU A 81 6.87 8.73 7.29
CA LEU A 81 6.78 10.16 6.96
C LEU A 81 8.00 10.98 7.45
N PRO A 82 8.49 10.83 8.70
CA PRO A 82 9.64 11.60 9.15
C PRO A 82 10.91 11.39 8.31
N LEU A 83 11.14 10.15 7.84
CA LEU A 83 12.30 9.82 6.99
C LEU A 83 12.11 10.31 5.56
N LEU A 84 10.88 10.18 5.03
CA LEU A 84 10.50 10.70 3.71
C LEU A 84 10.69 12.22 3.64
N LYS A 85 10.32 12.95 4.70
CA LYS A 85 10.49 14.41 4.80
C LYS A 85 11.94 14.88 4.73
N ASN A 86 12.89 14.02 5.09
CA ASN A 86 14.32 14.32 5.01
C ASN A 86 14.89 14.15 3.60
N ALA A 87 14.15 13.57 2.66
CA ALA A 87 14.57 13.47 1.27
C ALA A 87 14.30 14.75 0.48
N SER A 88 15.15 15.05 -0.50
CA SER A 88 14.97 16.22 -1.38
C SER A 88 13.79 16.05 -2.33
N ALA A 89 13.60 14.83 -2.84
CA ALA A 89 12.54 14.45 -3.76
C ALA A 89 11.88 13.12 -3.35
N PRO A 90 11.14 13.08 -2.22
CA PRO A 90 10.55 11.85 -1.71
C PRO A 90 9.51 11.26 -2.66
N ARG A 91 9.53 9.93 -2.78
CA ARG A 91 8.62 9.17 -3.64
C ARG A 91 7.97 8.02 -2.87
N VAL A 92 6.67 7.85 -3.06
CA VAL A 92 5.90 6.70 -2.60
C VAL A 92 5.24 6.07 -3.81
N LEU A 93 5.62 4.85 -4.17
CA LEU A 93 4.93 4.04 -5.17
C LEU A 93 4.17 2.92 -4.47
N THR A 94 2.85 2.89 -4.66
CA THR A 94 2.02 1.79 -4.20
C THR A 94 1.41 1.07 -5.39
N VAL A 95 1.82 -0.19 -5.57
CA VAL A 95 1.33 -1.09 -6.62
C VAL A 95 0.06 -1.77 -6.14
N LEU A 96 -1.08 -1.32 -6.64
CA LEU A 96 -2.41 -1.88 -6.37
C LEU A 96 -3.33 -1.56 -7.56
N ALA A 97 -4.41 -0.80 -7.39
CA ALA A 97 -5.47 -0.64 -8.40
C ALA A 97 -5.88 0.83 -8.53
N GLY A 98 -4.88 1.72 -8.52
CA GLY A 98 -5.11 3.15 -8.65
C GLY A 98 -5.84 3.49 -9.94
N GLY A 99 -6.84 4.36 -9.84
CA GLY A 99 -7.73 4.70 -10.95
C GLY A 99 -8.91 3.74 -11.14
N LEU A 100 -9.01 2.68 -10.34
CA LEU A 100 -10.12 1.72 -10.34
C LEU A 100 -10.94 1.77 -9.05
N GLU A 101 -10.87 2.89 -8.32
CA GLU A 101 -11.67 3.14 -7.12
C GLU A 101 -13.17 3.05 -7.43
N ARG A 102 -13.91 2.52 -6.46
CA ARG A 102 -15.37 2.39 -6.49
C ARG A 102 -16.00 2.97 -5.23
N GLU A 103 -17.31 3.19 -5.26
CA GLU A 103 -18.06 3.62 -4.08
C GLU A 103 -17.86 2.67 -2.89
N LEU A 104 -17.80 3.25 -1.69
CA LEU A 104 -17.66 2.52 -0.43
C LEU A 104 -19.00 2.32 0.24
N ASN A 105 -19.21 1.15 0.84
CA ASN A 105 -20.19 1.03 1.92
C ASN A 105 -19.60 1.66 3.19
N VAL A 106 -19.91 2.94 3.44
CA VAL A 106 -19.37 3.70 4.58
C VAL A 106 -19.81 3.16 5.95
N ASN A 107 -20.88 2.35 5.99
CA ASN A 107 -21.35 1.69 7.21
C ASN A 107 -20.60 0.38 7.50
N ASP A 108 -19.78 -0.10 6.56
CA ASP A 108 -19.04 -1.36 6.69
C ASP A 108 -17.68 -1.30 5.95
N LEU A 109 -16.83 -0.36 6.36
CA LEU A 109 -15.54 -0.09 5.68
C LEU A 109 -14.61 -1.31 5.64
N ASP A 110 -14.55 -2.10 6.70
CA ASP A 110 -13.75 -3.34 6.80
C ASP A 110 -14.53 -4.60 6.37
N VAL A 111 -15.68 -4.39 5.73
CA VAL A 111 -16.52 -5.42 5.11
C VAL A 111 -16.83 -6.58 6.07
N LYS A 112 -17.07 -6.25 7.35
CA LYS A 112 -17.27 -7.17 8.47
C LYS A 112 -18.59 -7.92 8.38
N ASP A 113 -19.61 -7.31 7.80
CA ASP A 113 -20.87 -7.98 7.58
C ASP A 113 -20.67 -9.08 6.51
N PRO A 114 -20.90 -10.37 6.83
CA PRO A 114 -20.74 -11.45 5.87
C PRO A 114 -21.63 -11.29 4.62
N ARG A 115 -22.72 -10.52 4.72
CA ARG A 115 -23.62 -10.21 3.59
C ARG A 115 -22.99 -9.25 2.59
N ASN A 116 -22.07 -8.40 3.04
CA ASN A 116 -21.33 -7.46 2.19
C ASN A 116 -20.01 -8.08 1.69
N TRP A 117 -19.51 -9.11 2.37
CA TRP A 117 -18.21 -9.68 2.06
C TRP A 117 -18.23 -10.55 0.80
N HIS A 118 -17.58 -10.03 -0.25
CA HIS A 118 -17.13 -10.77 -1.42
C HIS A 118 -15.69 -10.34 -1.74
N PHE A 119 -14.92 -11.20 -2.41
CA PHE A 119 -13.54 -10.91 -2.82
C PHE A 119 -13.39 -9.56 -3.56
N MET A 120 -14.30 -9.30 -4.50
CA MET A 120 -14.31 -8.05 -5.26
C MET A 120 -14.65 -6.85 -4.39
N THR A 121 -15.60 -6.98 -3.46
CA THR A 121 -15.97 -5.91 -2.52
C THR A 121 -14.79 -5.53 -1.62
N SER A 122 -14.12 -6.52 -1.00
CA SER A 122 -12.90 -6.27 -0.20
C SER A 122 -11.80 -5.63 -1.05
N SER A 123 -11.57 -6.09 -2.28
CA SER A 123 -10.57 -5.51 -3.17
C SER A 123 -10.87 -4.06 -3.55
N SER A 124 -12.12 -3.74 -3.87
CA SER A 124 -12.56 -2.38 -4.18
C SER A 124 -12.51 -1.46 -2.95
N HIS A 125 -12.96 -1.94 -1.79
CA HIS A 125 -12.85 -1.20 -0.53
C HIS A 125 -11.38 -0.88 -0.21
N ALA A 126 -10.49 -1.88 -0.29
CA ALA A 126 -9.05 -1.67 -0.07
C ALA A 126 -8.50 -0.59 -1.00
N THR A 127 -8.85 -0.65 -2.28
CA THR A 127 -8.37 0.29 -3.30
C THR A 127 -8.83 1.72 -3.01
N THR A 128 -10.14 1.92 -2.82
CA THR A 128 -10.71 3.25 -2.59
C THR A 128 -10.27 3.82 -1.25
N MET A 129 -10.30 3.03 -0.18
CA MET A 129 -9.84 3.50 1.14
C MET A 129 -8.35 3.87 1.10
N HIS A 130 -7.53 3.11 0.36
CA HIS A 130 -6.12 3.40 0.15
C HIS A 130 -5.93 4.75 -0.53
N THR A 131 -6.61 4.99 -1.66
CA THR A 131 -6.56 6.27 -2.38
C THR A 131 -6.98 7.43 -1.46
N LEU A 132 -8.15 7.36 -0.82
CA LEU A 132 -8.64 8.45 0.03
C LEU A 132 -7.72 8.75 1.23
N SER A 133 -7.07 7.72 1.79
CA SER A 133 -6.13 7.91 2.91
C SER A 133 -4.80 8.50 2.45
N LEU A 134 -4.31 8.11 1.27
CA LEU A 134 -3.13 8.74 0.66
C LEU A 134 -3.40 10.20 0.30
N GLU A 135 -4.57 10.52 -0.24
CA GLU A 135 -4.99 11.91 -0.50
C GLU A 135 -5.03 12.73 0.79
N HIS A 136 -5.57 12.16 1.88
CA HIS A 136 -5.56 12.81 3.18
C HIS A 136 -4.13 13.11 3.65
N MET A 137 -3.21 12.14 3.55
CA MET A 137 -1.81 12.38 3.88
C MET A 137 -1.15 13.40 2.95
N ALA A 138 -1.46 13.40 1.65
CA ALA A 138 -0.87 14.34 0.69
C ALA A 138 -1.24 15.80 1.00
N GLN A 139 -2.40 16.06 1.62
CA GLN A 139 -2.82 17.41 2.02
C GLN A 139 -1.87 18.02 3.06
N ASP A 140 -1.45 17.23 4.05
CA ASP A 140 -0.54 17.67 5.12
C ASP A 140 0.94 17.52 4.75
N ASN A 141 1.24 16.88 3.62
CA ASN A 141 2.60 16.58 3.16
C ASN A 141 2.73 16.88 1.66
N PRO A 142 2.50 18.15 1.24
CA PRO A 142 2.40 18.53 -0.17
C PRO A 142 3.68 18.31 -0.97
N GLU A 143 4.82 18.07 -0.31
CA GLU A 143 6.11 17.73 -0.93
C GLU A 143 6.23 16.27 -1.38
N LEU A 144 5.38 15.38 -0.88
CA LEU A 144 5.44 13.96 -1.20
C LEU A 144 4.87 13.71 -2.59
N SER A 145 5.63 12.98 -3.42
CA SER A 145 5.10 12.39 -4.63
C SER A 145 4.53 11.01 -4.34
N ILE A 146 3.21 10.87 -4.40
CA ILE A 146 2.52 9.61 -4.13
C ILE A 146 1.88 9.10 -5.42
N LEU A 147 2.29 7.91 -5.86
CA LEU A 147 1.75 7.22 -7.03
C LEU A 147 0.99 5.97 -6.60
N HIS A 148 -0.29 5.90 -6.93
CA HIS A 148 -1.09 4.69 -6.83
C HIS A 148 -1.22 4.07 -8.22
N TRP A 149 -0.49 2.99 -8.45
CA TRP A 149 -0.32 2.39 -9.78
C TRP A 149 -1.09 1.09 -9.91
N PHE A 150 -1.88 0.96 -10.97
CA PHE A 150 -2.43 -0.31 -11.44
C PHE A 150 -1.55 -0.91 -12.54
N PRO A 151 -0.79 -1.99 -12.29
CA PRO A 151 0.14 -2.55 -13.27
C PRO A 151 -0.55 -3.38 -14.37
N GLY A 152 -1.86 -3.57 -14.29
CA GLY A 152 -2.57 -4.56 -15.11
C GLY A 152 -2.27 -5.99 -14.66
N SER A 153 -2.44 -6.93 -15.58
CA SER A 153 -2.20 -8.35 -15.32
C SER A 153 -0.71 -8.66 -15.43
N VAL A 154 -0.12 -9.18 -14.34
CA VAL A 154 1.30 -9.57 -14.31
C VAL A 154 1.43 -11.06 -14.01
N SER A 155 2.24 -11.77 -14.80
CA SER A 155 2.46 -13.22 -14.67
C SER A 155 3.28 -13.54 -13.41
N THR A 156 2.57 -13.58 -12.28
CA THR A 156 3.10 -13.82 -10.94
C THR A 156 2.61 -15.17 -10.41
N PRO A 157 3.31 -15.76 -9.42
CA PRO A 157 2.79 -16.92 -8.70
C PRO A 157 1.40 -16.67 -8.08
N GLY A 158 1.12 -15.44 -7.67
CA GLY A 158 -0.19 -15.02 -7.16
C GLY A 158 -1.29 -15.11 -8.21
N LEU A 159 -1.04 -14.63 -9.43
CA LEU A 159 -1.99 -14.74 -10.55
C LEU A 159 -2.17 -16.20 -11.00
N ALA A 160 -1.08 -16.99 -11.02
CA ALA A 160 -1.17 -18.43 -11.29
C ALA A 160 -2.02 -19.18 -10.26
N ARG A 161 -1.98 -18.79 -8.98
CA ARG A 161 -2.91 -19.31 -7.96
C ARG A 161 -4.35 -18.87 -8.23
N ALA A 162 -4.55 -17.61 -8.61
CA ALA A 162 -5.88 -17.05 -8.91
C ALA A 162 -6.58 -17.76 -10.08
N ALA A 163 -5.82 -18.27 -11.06
CA ALA A 163 -6.37 -19.03 -12.18
C ALA A 163 -7.14 -20.29 -11.73
N LYS A 164 -6.77 -20.91 -10.59
CA LYS A 164 -7.52 -22.03 -10.00
C LYS A 164 -8.94 -21.66 -9.56
N PHE A 165 -9.19 -20.36 -9.37
CA PHE A 165 -10.48 -19.79 -9.00
C PHE A 165 -11.14 -19.05 -10.17
N GLY A 166 -10.72 -19.32 -11.40
CA GLY A 166 -11.32 -18.76 -12.62
C GLY A 166 -10.80 -17.38 -13.04
N LEU A 167 -9.83 -16.79 -12.32
CA LEU A 167 -9.24 -15.51 -12.67
C LEU A 167 -7.97 -15.70 -13.54
N SER A 168 -8.15 -15.67 -14.86
CA SER A 168 -7.04 -15.76 -15.83
C SER A 168 -7.16 -14.67 -16.89
N PRO A 169 -6.80 -13.42 -16.57
CA PRO A 169 -6.86 -12.33 -17.54
C PRO A 169 -5.84 -12.55 -18.67
N PRO A 170 -6.16 -12.12 -19.90
CA PRO A 170 -5.26 -12.20 -21.05
C PRO A 170 -4.12 -11.17 -20.93
N ASN A 171 -3.16 -11.25 -21.86
CA ASN A 171 -2.08 -10.26 -22.03
C ASN A 171 -1.27 -10.00 -20.75
N GLN A 172 -0.90 -11.07 -20.05
CA GLN A 172 -0.12 -10.97 -18.81
C GLN A 172 1.30 -10.47 -19.10
N MET A 173 1.65 -9.34 -18.49
CA MET A 173 2.99 -8.78 -18.52
C MET A 173 3.97 -9.65 -17.74
N SER A 174 5.24 -9.69 -18.17
CA SER A 174 6.28 -10.35 -17.38
C SER A 174 6.57 -9.58 -16.08
N GLN A 175 7.06 -10.27 -15.05
CA GLN A 175 7.52 -9.62 -13.81
C GLN A 175 8.70 -8.67 -14.05
N VAL A 176 9.56 -8.96 -15.03
CA VAL A 176 10.70 -8.10 -15.41
C VAL A 176 10.21 -6.79 -16.00
N GLU A 177 9.26 -6.85 -16.92
CA GLU A 177 8.68 -5.65 -17.54
C GLU A 177 7.88 -4.83 -16.52
N SER A 178 7.09 -5.49 -15.67
CA SER A 178 6.37 -4.80 -14.58
C SER A 178 7.34 -4.14 -13.60
N GLY A 179 8.44 -4.80 -13.26
CA GLY A 179 9.51 -4.22 -12.44
C GLY A 179 10.17 -3.01 -13.09
N ALA A 180 10.46 -3.08 -14.40
CA ALA A 180 11.04 -1.96 -15.15
C ALA A 180 10.10 -0.75 -15.21
N ARG A 181 8.80 -0.98 -15.45
CA ARG A 181 7.78 0.08 -15.40
C ARG A 181 7.67 0.67 -14.00
N GLY A 182 7.59 -0.16 -12.97
CA GLY A 182 7.55 0.28 -11.58
C GLY A 182 8.76 1.14 -11.20
N LEU A 183 9.97 0.76 -11.64
CA LEU A 183 11.17 1.57 -11.42
C LEU A 183 11.09 2.93 -12.12
N PHE A 184 10.62 2.97 -13.37
CA PHE A 184 10.40 4.23 -14.10
C PHE A 184 9.41 5.12 -13.36
N LEU A 185 8.25 4.58 -12.96
CA LEU A 185 7.22 5.32 -12.21
C LEU A 185 7.73 5.85 -10.87
N ALA A 186 8.49 5.03 -10.14
CA ALA A 186 9.03 5.37 -8.83
C ALA A 186 10.11 6.47 -8.87
N THR A 187 10.85 6.60 -9.97
CA THR A 187 12.08 7.43 -10.01
C THR A 187 12.00 8.59 -10.99
N ASN A 188 11.13 8.54 -12.01
CA ASN A 188 11.09 9.58 -13.02
C ASN A 188 10.37 10.85 -12.53
N ASP A 189 10.98 12.00 -12.78
CA ASP A 189 10.47 13.32 -12.41
C ASP A 189 9.18 13.68 -13.16
N ARG A 190 8.78 12.90 -14.19
CA ARG A 190 7.43 12.94 -14.77
C ARG A 190 6.35 12.88 -13.68
N TYR A 191 6.57 12.08 -12.63
CA TYR A 191 5.64 11.91 -11.51
C TYR A 191 6.16 12.56 -10.23
N GLY A 192 7.00 13.58 -10.35
CA GLY A 192 7.62 14.27 -9.24
C GLY A 192 6.91 15.56 -8.85
N VAL A 193 6.56 15.72 -7.58
CA VAL A 193 6.21 17.04 -7.03
C VAL A 193 7.44 17.95 -6.98
N ARG A 194 8.59 17.38 -6.60
CA ARG A 194 9.92 17.98 -6.70
C ARG A 194 10.78 17.15 -7.62
N SER A 195 11.50 17.78 -8.54
CA SER A 195 12.52 17.11 -9.36
C SER A 195 13.73 16.69 -8.51
N GLY A 196 14.45 15.65 -8.93
CA GLY A 196 15.72 15.31 -8.26
C GLY A 196 16.14 13.85 -8.30
N LEU A 197 15.39 12.95 -8.95
CA LEU A 197 15.78 11.55 -9.08
C LEU A 197 16.23 11.23 -10.51
N VAL A 198 15.30 11.12 -11.45
CA VAL A 198 15.60 10.86 -12.86
C VAL A 198 14.83 11.87 -13.72
N PRO A 199 15.50 12.71 -14.53
CA PRO A 199 14.82 13.72 -15.34
C PRO A 199 13.76 13.13 -16.29
N THR A 200 12.72 13.92 -16.56
CA THR A 200 11.71 13.57 -17.57
C THR A 200 12.35 13.54 -18.96
N PRO A 201 12.22 12.43 -19.71
CA PRO A 201 12.71 12.34 -21.08
C PRO A 201 12.09 13.41 -21.98
N GLN A 202 12.85 13.86 -22.98
CA GLN A 202 12.34 14.79 -23.99
C GLN A 202 11.10 14.21 -24.68
N GLY A 203 10.05 15.02 -24.82
CA GLY A 203 8.80 14.64 -25.47
C GLY A 203 7.73 14.08 -24.50
N LEU A 204 8.05 13.88 -23.22
CA LEU A 204 7.07 13.58 -22.20
C LEU A 204 6.73 14.82 -21.36
N ASN A 205 5.44 14.98 -21.08
CA ASN A 205 4.94 16.01 -20.18
C ASN A 205 4.91 15.50 -18.73
N ALA A 206 4.97 16.43 -17.78
CA ALA A 206 4.69 16.15 -16.38
C ALA A 206 3.29 15.51 -16.23
N ALA A 207 3.23 14.45 -15.45
CA ALA A 207 1.99 13.75 -15.13
C ALA A 207 1.04 14.66 -14.34
N GLN A 208 -0.26 14.44 -14.49
CA GLN A 208 -1.27 15.20 -13.76
C GLN A 208 -1.72 14.43 -12.52
N LYS A 209 -1.87 15.14 -11.40
CA LYS A 209 -2.42 14.58 -10.17
C LYS A 209 -3.94 14.53 -10.26
N SER A 210 -4.57 13.58 -9.57
CA SER A 210 -6.01 13.65 -9.29
C SER A 210 -6.31 14.93 -8.51
N GLY A 211 -7.59 15.30 -8.42
CA GLY A 211 -8.02 16.41 -7.59
C GLY A 211 -7.71 16.19 -6.11
N GLY A 212 -7.44 14.96 -5.67
CA GLY A 212 -6.98 14.62 -4.33
C GLY A 212 -5.48 14.80 -4.08
N GLY A 213 -4.72 15.19 -5.11
CA GLY A 213 -3.31 15.58 -4.95
C GLY A 213 -2.31 14.43 -5.02
N ILE A 214 -2.72 13.24 -5.51
CA ILE A 214 -1.83 12.11 -5.78
C ILE A 214 -1.90 11.70 -7.25
N PHE A 215 -0.97 10.88 -7.74
CA PHE A 215 -1.01 10.35 -9.10
C PHE A 215 -1.74 8.99 -9.10
N LEU A 216 -2.84 8.88 -9.84
CA LEU A 216 -3.44 7.58 -10.15
C LEU A 216 -2.96 7.18 -11.54
N VAL A 217 -2.35 6.00 -11.65
CA VAL A 217 -1.57 5.63 -12.84
C VAL A 217 -2.05 4.28 -13.39
N ASP A 218 -2.29 4.25 -14.69
CA ASP A 218 -2.73 3.07 -15.42
C ASP A 218 -1.56 2.10 -15.74
N PRO A 219 -1.83 0.94 -16.37
CA PRO A 219 -0.78 -0.03 -16.68
C PRO A 219 0.32 0.49 -17.61
N LEU A 220 0.03 1.50 -18.43
CA LEU A 220 0.94 2.09 -19.41
C LEU A 220 1.74 3.28 -18.84
N GLY A 221 1.41 3.73 -17.63
CA GLY A 221 2.03 4.89 -17.00
C GLY A 221 1.28 6.20 -17.27
N GLU A 222 0.09 6.15 -17.85
CA GLU A 222 -0.73 7.33 -18.05
C GLU A 222 -1.55 7.64 -16.80
N THR A 223 -1.72 8.93 -16.52
CA THR A 223 -2.49 9.37 -15.37
C THR A 223 -3.98 9.39 -15.65
N THR A 224 -4.74 8.93 -14.67
CA THR A 224 -6.19 9.08 -14.58
C THR A 224 -6.52 9.84 -13.29
N ASP A 225 -7.79 10.21 -13.10
CA ASP A 225 -8.23 10.97 -11.92
C ASP A 225 -9.36 10.26 -11.14
N ASN A 226 -10.12 9.40 -11.81
CA ASN A 226 -11.32 8.75 -11.29
C ASN A 226 -12.29 9.70 -10.55
N GLU A 227 -12.40 10.94 -11.02
CA GLU A 227 -13.10 12.00 -10.28
C GLU A 227 -14.62 11.79 -10.21
N HIS A 228 -15.19 11.03 -11.15
CA HIS A 228 -16.60 10.67 -11.12
C HIS A 228 -16.99 9.86 -9.86
N VAL A 229 -16.02 9.19 -9.21
CA VAL A 229 -16.20 8.48 -7.93
C VAL A 229 -15.61 9.29 -6.77
N LEU A 230 -14.35 9.74 -6.91
CA LEU A 230 -13.59 10.32 -5.80
C LEU A 230 -14.10 11.70 -5.37
N SER A 231 -14.49 12.56 -6.32
CA SER A 231 -14.99 13.91 -5.98
C SER A 231 -16.22 13.87 -5.07
N ALA A 232 -17.17 12.97 -5.36
CA ALA A 232 -18.39 12.81 -4.57
C ALA A 232 -18.09 12.34 -3.15
N MET A 233 -17.14 11.42 -2.97
CA MET A 233 -16.71 10.95 -1.64
C MET A 233 -15.99 12.05 -0.85
N ARG A 234 -15.12 12.84 -1.50
CA ARG A 234 -14.44 13.98 -0.87
C ARG A 234 -15.43 15.04 -0.42
N ASN A 235 -16.39 15.41 -1.27
CA ASN A 235 -17.43 16.40 -0.94
C ASN A 235 -18.33 15.95 0.22
N LYS A 236 -18.54 14.64 0.39
CA LYS A 236 -19.28 14.05 1.51
C LYS A 236 -18.43 13.82 2.77
N GLY A 237 -17.15 14.18 2.77
CA GLY A 237 -16.23 13.99 3.90
C GLY A 237 -15.82 12.54 4.16
N VAL A 238 -15.98 11.64 3.17
CA VAL A 238 -15.68 10.20 3.31
C VAL A 238 -14.18 9.96 3.49
N ASN A 239 -13.31 10.79 2.91
CA ASN A 239 -11.87 10.74 3.14
C ASN A 239 -11.51 10.87 4.62
N LYS A 240 -12.12 11.84 5.33
CA LYS A 240 -11.92 12.01 6.77
C LYS A 240 -12.51 10.84 7.56
N LEU A 241 -13.68 10.35 7.17
CA LEU A 241 -14.33 9.21 7.80
C LEU A 241 -13.43 7.96 7.72
N VAL A 242 -12.88 7.67 6.54
CA VAL A 242 -11.93 6.57 6.31
C VAL A 242 -10.67 6.76 7.15
N TRP A 243 -10.09 7.96 7.17
CA TRP A 243 -8.91 8.26 8.00
C TRP A 243 -9.17 8.01 9.48
N ASP A 244 -10.24 8.60 10.04
CA ASP A 244 -10.59 8.43 11.45
C ASP A 244 -10.86 6.95 11.80
N PHE A 245 -11.49 6.21 10.89
CA PHE A 245 -11.72 4.78 11.05
C PHE A 245 -10.40 3.99 11.12
N THR A 246 -9.44 4.34 10.28
CA THR A 246 -8.12 3.70 10.22
C THR A 246 -7.30 4.01 11.47
N GLN A 247 -7.29 5.26 11.95
CA GLN A 247 -6.61 5.62 13.19
C GLN A 247 -7.21 4.89 14.40
N ARG A 248 -8.55 4.75 14.48
CA ARG A 248 -9.19 3.92 15.52
C ARG A 248 -8.77 2.46 15.42
N THR A 249 -8.65 1.93 14.21
CA THR A 249 -8.23 0.54 13.98
C THR A 249 -6.78 0.32 14.43
N PHE A 250 -5.87 1.23 14.10
CA PHE A 250 -4.47 1.17 14.57
C PHE A 250 -4.37 1.29 16.08
N ASN A 251 -5.10 2.23 16.69
CA ASN A 251 -5.12 2.40 18.15
C ASN A 251 -5.64 1.16 18.88
N ARG A 252 -6.67 0.49 18.35
CA ARG A 252 -7.17 -0.78 18.87
C ARG A 252 -6.10 -1.87 18.81
N ILE A 253 -5.41 -2.00 17.68
CA ILE A 253 -4.35 -3.01 17.50
C ILE A 253 -3.19 -2.73 18.47
N ALA A 254 -2.73 -1.48 18.56
CA ALA A 254 -1.70 -1.08 19.51
C ALA A 254 -2.11 -1.30 20.98
N GLY A 255 -3.36 -0.99 21.34
CA GLY A 255 -3.89 -1.17 22.69
C GLY A 255 -4.04 -2.63 23.12
N SER A 256 -4.41 -3.52 22.19
CA SER A 256 -4.53 -4.96 22.47
C SER A 256 -3.21 -5.63 22.87
N LYS A 257 -2.06 -5.06 22.46
CA LYS A 257 -0.73 -5.48 22.91
C LYS A 257 -0.47 -5.17 24.38
N GLY A 258 -1.10 -4.13 24.94
CA GLY A 258 -0.92 -3.73 26.34
C GLY A 258 -1.59 -4.65 27.35
N THR A 259 -2.61 -5.42 26.92
CA THR A 259 -3.39 -6.30 27.80
C THR A 259 -2.94 -7.76 27.78
N SER A 260 -2.09 -8.17 26.85
CA SER A 260 -1.60 -9.56 26.73
C SER A 260 -0.28 -9.84 27.48
N GLY A 261 0.22 -8.90 28.30
CA GLY A 261 1.53 -8.95 28.95
C GLY A 261 1.56 -9.30 30.44
N THR A 262 0.42 -9.55 31.10
CA THR A 262 0.37 -9.89 32.54
C THR A 262 -0.48 -11.14 32.76
N GLY A 263 0.12 -12.32 32.62
CA GLY A 263 -0.55 -13.59 32.81
C GLY A 263 0.40 -14.70 33.23
N GLY A 264 0.77 -14.67 34.51
CA GLY A 264 1.02 -15.87 35.32
C GLY A 264 2.15 -16.82 34.88
N SER A 265 3.34 -16.59 35.41
CA SER A 265 4.18 -17.69 35.88
C SER A 265 3.40 -18.45 36.96
N SER A 266 3.00 -19.69 36.69
CA SER A 266 2.74 -20.67 37.73
C SER A 266 3.53 -21.93 37.43
N SER A 267 4.55 -22.16 38.23
CA SER A 267 5.18 -23.46 38.41
C SER A 267 4.16 -24.50 38.89
N LYS A 268 4.22 -25.67 38.28
CA LYS A 268 3.92 -26.99 38.87
C LYS A 268 4.92 -27.91 38.16
N ASP A 269 6.01 -28.38 38.75
CA ASP A 269 6.16 -29.18 39.97
C ASP A 269 5.10 -30.28 40.12
N GLU A 270 5.62 -31.48 39.85
CA GLU A 270 5.27 -32.81 40.37
C GLU A 270 4.09 -33.60 39.79
N LEU A 271 4.49 -34.80 39.30
CA LEU A 271 3.80 -36.04 38.95
C LEU A 271 3.16 -36.14 37.55
#